data_AF-A0A955X627-F1
#
_entry.id   AF-A0A955X627-F1
#
_cell.length_a   1.000
_cell.length_b   1.000
_cell.length_c   1.000
_cell.angle_alpha   90.00
_cell.angle_beta   90.00
_cell.angle_gamma   90.00
#
_symmetry.space_group_name_H-M   'P 1'
#
loop_
_entity.id
_entity.type
_entity.pdbx_description
1 polymer ?
#
loop_
_entity_poly.entity_id
_entity_poly.type
_entity_poly.pdbx_seq_one_letter_code
_entity_poly.pdbx_strand_id
1 'polypeptide(L)'
;MSDTTARDPRALVRAALDDAGVKKAADALRVAREASLDEILELGRALAEASGAQARARRLGAEISGYQGREAEIPPERKALGFASSFPVRALDMGLLDPEEIFLANREKFSQVTLTIVQPIAELVEALAQLQQGGVLALRVPAAEVTGHSADTDDDTEVFIYILPREIQKIVEAARAEALRTVVAWIVAATDG
;
A
#
# COMPACT_ATOMS: atom_id res chain seq x y z
N MET A 1 30.11 35.94 -2.03
CA MET A 1 30.12 34.56 -2.55
C MET A 1 28.69 34.07 -2.51
N SER A 2 27.99 34.25 -3.63
CA SER A 2 26.55 33.97 -3.75
C SER A 2 26.44 32.77 -4.68
N ASP A 3 26.63 31.58 -4.13
CA ASP A 3 26.55 30.34 -4.88
C ASP A 3 25.23 29.68 -4.53
N THR A 4 24.17 30.06 -5.25
CA THR A 4 22.89 29.36 -5.20
C THR A 4 22.32 29.38 -6.61
N THR A 5 22.91 28.56 -7.48
CA THR A 5 22.23 28.11 -8.70
C THR A 5 21.03 27.28 -8.27
N ALA A 6 19.91 27.93 -7.95
CA ALA A 6 18.62 27.28 -7.94
C ALA A 6 18.39 26.79 -9.38
N ARG A 7 18.65 25.51 -9.64
CA ARG A 7 18.35 24.88 -10.93
C ARG A 7 16.87 25.15 -11.23
N ASP A 8 16.59 25.63 -12.44
CA ASP A 8 15.22 25.87 -12.91
C ASP A 8 14.37 24.61 -12.64
N PRO A 9 13.29 24.71 -11.84
CA PRO A 9 12.41 23.57 -11.56
C PRO A 9 11.89 22.89 -12.83
N ARG A 10 11.70 23.63 -13.92
CA ARG A 10 11.26 23.06 -15.20
C ARG A 10 12.34 22.19 -15.86
N ALA A 11 13.61 22.59 -15.71
CA ALA A 11 14.74 21.82 -16.21
C ALA A 11 14.92 20.52 -15.41
N LEU A 12 14.68 20.55 -14.10
CA LEU A 12 14.70 19.36 -13.25
C LEU A 12 13.57 18.39 -13.59
N VAL A 13 12.35 18.88 -13.78
CA VAL A 13 11.20 18.07 -14.20
C VAL A 13 11.42 17.47 -15.59
N ARG A 14 11.94 18.23 -16.56
CA ARG A 14 12.30 17.68 -17.88
C ARG A 14 13.33 16.57 -17.79
N ALA A 15 14.38 16.76 -16.99
CA ALA A 15 15.41 15.74 -16.81
C ALA A 15 14.84 14.46 -16.16
N ALA A 16 13.90 14.58 -15.22
CA ALA A 16 13.23 13.42 -14.63
C ALA A 16 12.30 12.72 -15.62
N LEU A 17 11.58 13.49 -16.46
CA LEU A 17 10.79 12.96 -17.57
C LEU A 17 11.66 12.32 -18.66
N ASP A 18 12.99 12.53 -18.66
CA ASP A 18 13.89 11.89 -19.60
C ASP A 18 14.30 10.46 -19.19
N ASP A 19 14.07 10.07 -17.94
CA ASP A 19 14.28 8.73 -17.43
C ASP A 19 13.38 7.70 -18.15
N ALA A 20 13.95 6.53 -18.48
CA ALA A 20 13.27 5.52 -19.27
C ALA A 20 12.05 4.91 -18.55
N GLY A 21 12.13 4.71 -17.23
CA GLY A 21 11.02 4.20 -16.42
C GLY A 21 9.90 5.22 -16.33
N VAL A 22 10.25 6.48 -16.13
CA VAL A 22 9.30 7.62 -16.08
C VAL A 22 8.58 7.81 -17.42
N LYS A 23 9.31 7.75 -18.55
CA LYS A 23 8.71 7.79 -19.90
C LYS A 23 7.72 6.67 -20.12
N LYS A 24 8.10 5.44 -19.79
CA LYS A 24 7.25 4.26 -19.93
C LYS A 24 5.95 4.42 -19.12
N ALA A 25 6.04 4.85 -17.87
CA ALA A 25 4.87 5.08 -17.01
C ALA A 25 3.98 6.22 -17.53
N ALA A 26 4.58 7.31 -17.98
CA ALA A 26 3.85 8.43 -18.58
C ALA A 26 3.12 8.02 -19.87
N ASP A 27 3.75 7.23 -20.74
CA ASP A 27 3.11 6.69 -21.93
C ASP A 27 1.99 5.70 -21.60
N ALA A 28 2.17 4.83 -20.60
CA ALA A 28 1.14 3.90 -20.15
C ALA A 28 -0.11 4.62 -19.60
N LEU A 29 0.09 5.74 -18.89
CA LEU A 29 -1.00 6.61 -18.42
C LEU A 29 -1.67 7.36 -19.58
N ARG A 30 -0.89 7.83 -20.56
CA ARG A 30 -1.40 8.57 -21.73
C ARG A 30 -2.36 7.72 -22.58
N VAL A 31 -2.12 6.41 -22.66
CA VAL A 31 -2.98 5.46 -23.40
C VAL A 31 -4.17 4.98 -22.55
N ALA A 32 -4.32 5.48 -21.32
CA ALA A 32 -5.45 5.33 -20.40
C ALA A 32 -5.90 3.89 -20.06
N ARG A 33 -5.13 2.86 -20.44
CA ARG A 33 -5.57 1.47 -20.29
C ARG A 33 -4.61 0.50 -19.58
N GLU A 34 -3.34 0.86 -19.34
CA GLU A 34 -2.35 -0.18 -18.98
C GLU A 34 -1.36 0.17 -17.85
N ALA A 35 -1.36 1.39 -17.32
CA ALA A 35 -0.41 1.72 -16.25
C ALA A 35 -0.70 0.92 -14.96
N SER A 36 0.25 0.05 -14.61
CA SER A 36 0.25 -0.66 -13.33
C SER A 36 0.39 0.34 -12.17
N LEU A 37 -0.03 -0.05 -10.97
CA LEU A 37 0.10 0.82 -9.80
C LEU A 37 1.56 1.18 -9.52
N ASP A 38 2.48 0.24 -9.69
CA ASP A 38 3.92 0.47 -9.53
C ASP A 38 4.44 1.52 -10.51
N GLU A 39 4.00 1.48 -11.76
CA GLU A 39 4.38 2.50 -12.76
C GLU A 39 3.85 3.88 -12.38
N ILE A 40 2.62 3.98 -11.87
CA ILE A 40 2.05 5.26 -11.42
C ILE A 40 2.80 5.79 -10.19
N LEU A 41 3.16 4.91 -9.25
CA LEU A 41 3.94 5.26 -8.06
C LEU A 41 5.34 5.72 -8.43
N GLU A 42 6.01 5.02 -9.34
CA GLU A 42 7.36 5.35 -9.78
C GLU A 42 7.40 6.70 -10.52
N LEU A 43 6.42 6.96 -11.39
CA LEU A 43 6.25 8.27 -12.01
C LEU A 43 6.00 9.36 -10.97
N GLY A 44 5.08 9.13 -10.02
CA GLY A 44 4.78 10.08 -8.96
C GLY A 44 5.99 10.38 -8.08
N ARG A 45 6.79 9.34 -7.76
CA ARG A 45 8.04 9.41 -6.98
C ARG A 45 9.07 10.27 -7.69
N ALA A 46 9.36 9.97 -8.96
CA ALA A 46 10.33 10.70 -9.76
C ALA A 46 9.96 12.18 -9.93
N LEU A 47 8.67 12.47 -10.17
CA LEU A 47 8.17 13.85 -10.25
C LEU A 47 8.28 14.59 -8.91
N ALA A 48 7.94 13.93 -7.80
CA ALA A 48 8.08 14.51 -6.47
C ALA A 48 9.56 14.80 -6.13
N GLU A 49 10.47 13.89 -6.49
CA GLU A 49 11.91 14.06 -6.29
C GLU A 49 12.47 15.22 -7.11
N ALA A 50 12.16 15.27 -8.40
CA ALA A 50 12.59 16.32 -9.33
C ALA A 50 12.16 17.72 -8.88
N SER A 51 10.98 17.81 -8.26
CA SER A 51 10.41 19.07 -7.78
C SER A 51 10.77 19.39 -6.33
N GLY A 52 11.67 18.62 -5.70
CA GLY A 52 12.15 18.86 -4.33
C GLY A 52 11.18 18.44 -3.22
N ALA A 53 10.07 17.76 -3.53
CA ALA A 53 9.11 17.23 -2.56
C ALA A 53 9.58 15.90 -1.95
N GLN A 54 10.74 15.93 -1.29
CA GLN A 54 11.46 14.75 -0.79
C GLN A 54 10.64 13.86 0.17
N ALA A 55 9.82 14.47 1.04
CA ALA A 55 8.94 13.70 1.93
C ALA A 55 7.92 12.85 1.15
N ARG A 56 7.35 13.41 0.07
CA ARG A 56 6.39 12.70 -0.78
C ARG A 56 7.09 11.66 -1.65
N ALA A 57 8.26 11.96 -2.20
CA ALA A 57 9.07 10.98 -2.92
C ALA A 57 9.42 9.77 -2.03
N ARG A 58 9.88 9.99 -0.79
CA ARG A 58 10.13 8.90 0.17
C ARG A 58 8.90 8.08 0.48
N ARG A 59 7.74 8.73 0.69
CA ARG A 59 6.47 8.03 0.93
C ARG A 59 6.09 7.14 -0.25
N LEU A 60 6.14 7.65 -1.49
CA LEU A 60 5.82 6.85 -2.68
C LEU A 60 6.84 5.73 -2.91
N GLY A 61 8.12 5.97 -2.63
CA GLY A 61 9.15 4.92 -2.64
C GLY A 61 8.86 3.81 -1.64
N ALA A 62 8.42 4.15 -0.42
CA ALA A 62 8.05 3.17 0.59
C ALA A 62 6.79 2.36 0.23
N GLU A 63 5.86 2.91 -0.55
CA GLU A 63 4.74 2.13 -1.10
C GLU A 63 5.24 1.03 -2.06
N ILE A 64 6.28 1.32 -2.84
CA ILE A 64 6.89 0.39 -3.81
C ILE A 64 7.72 -0.69 -3.09
N SER A 65 8.63 -0.29 -2.20
CA SER A 65 9.55 -1.23 -1.54
C SER A 65 8.98 -1.90 -0.28
N GLY A 66 7.83 -1.45 0.19
CA GLY A 66 7.35 -1.73 1.54
C GLY A 66 8.00 -0.83 2.59
N TYR A 67 7.43 -0.85 3.79
CA TYR A 67 7.78 0.01 4.93
C TYR A 67 8.76 -0.66 5.91
N GLN A 68 9.40 -1.76 5.52
CA GLN A 68 10.38 -2.44 6.36
C GLN A 68 11.63 -1.55 6.52
N GLY A 69 12.03 -1.24 7.78
CA GLY A 69 13.26 -0.48 8.06
C GLY A 69 13.10 1.00 8.48
N ARG A 70 11.88 1.50 8.71
CA ARG A 70 11.55 2.78 9.42
C ARG A 70 12.08 4.10 8.86
N GLU A 71 12.57 4.18 7.62
CA GLU A 71 12.97 5.48 7.04
C GLU A 71 11.78 6.37 6.61
N ALA A 72 10.60 5.78 6.43
CA ALA A 72 9.35 6.49 6.11
C ALA A 72 8.27 6.21 7.16
N GLU A 73 7.52 7.26 7.55
CA GLU A 73 6.34 7.12 8.39
C GLU A 73 5.27 6.30 7.67
N ILE A 74 4.75 5.27 8.35
CA ILE A 74 3.70 4.42 7.79
C ILE A 74 2.37 5.17 7.84
N PRO A 75 1.71 5.41 6.69
CA PRO A 75 0.51 6.22 6.67
C PRO A 75 -0.68 5.49 7.33
N PRO A 76 -1.63 6.22 7.94
CA PRO A 76 -2.77 5.62 8.63
C PRO A 76 -3.65 4.78 7.70
N GLU A 77 -3.66 5.08 6.40
CA GLU A 77 -4.37 4.30 5.39
C GLU A 77 -3.83 2.86 5.25
N ARG A 78 -2.63 2.56 5.75
CA ARG A 78 -2.07 1.19 5.82
C ARG A 78 -2.64 0.36 6.97
N LYS A 79 -3.53 0.92 7.79
CA LYS A 79 -4.21 0.17 8.84
C LYS A 79 -5.37 -0.63 8.25
N ALA A 80 -5.33 -1.94 8.45
CA ALA A 80 -6.40 -2.86 8.07
C ALA A 80 -7.07 -3.42 9.31
N LEU A 81 -8.39 -3.63 9.20
CA LEU A 81 -9.10 -4.46 10.15
C LEU A 81 -8.84 -5.94 9.86
N GLY A 82 -8.49 -6.70 10.90
CA GLY A 82 -8.32 -8.14 10.84
C GLY A 82 -9.13 -8.87 11.90
N PHE A 83 -9.27 -10.17 11.71
CA PHE A 83 -9.88 -11.10 12.66
C PHE A 83 -8.82 -12.10 13.11
N ALA A 84 -8.46 -12.07 14.39
CA ALA A 84 -7.48 -12.95 14.98
C ALA A 84 -8.12 -14.23 15.53
N SER A 85 -7.47 -15.36 15.31
CA SER A 85 -7.82 -16.65 15.91
C SER A 85 -6.55 -17.39 16.35
N SER A 86 -6.65 -18.13 17.45
CA SER A 86 -5.59 -19.02 17.93
C SER A 86 -5.48 -20.32 17.12
N PHE A 87 -6.42 -20.57 16.17
CA PHE A 87 -6.41 -21.77 15.33
C PHE A 87 -6.53 -21.42 13.83
N PRO A 88 -5.93 -22.24 12.94
CA PRO A 88 -6.10 -22.07 11.50
C PRO A 88 -7.49 -22.49 11.03
N VAL A 89 -8.15 -21.67 10.23
CA VAL A 89 -9.54 -21.87 9.77
C VAL A 89 -9.55 -22.21 8.28
N ARG A 90 -9.33 -23.49 7.98
CA ARG A 90 -9.18 -24.00 6.60
C ARG A 90 -10.38 -23.74 5.69
N ALA A 91 -11.59 -23.59 6.24
CA ALA A 91 -12.80 -23.31 5.46
C ALA A 91 -12.76 -21.93 4.79
N LEU A 92 -12.05 -20.97 5.41
CA LEU A 92 -11.83 -19.63 4.86
C LEU A 92 -10.79 -19.66 3.73
N ASP A 93 -9.76 -20.48 3.88
CA ASP A 93 -8.69 -20.66 2.88
C ASP A 93 -9.21 -21.28 1.58
N MET A 94 -10.31 -22.04 1.64
CA MET A 94 -10.90 -22.73 0.49
C MET A 94 -12.02 -21.93 -0.21
N GLY A 95 -12.34 -20.72 0.25
CA GLY A 95 -13.37 -19.87 -0.36
C GLY A 95 -14.78 -20.47 -0.33
N LEU A 96 -15.04 -21.45 0.54
CA LEU A 96 -16.29 -22.22 0.55
C LEU A 96 -17.46 -21.48 1.21
N LEU A 97 -17.17 -20.41 1.93
CA LEU A 97 -18.11 -19.64 2.75
C LEU A 97 -17.73 -18.17 2.71
N ASP A 98 -18.71 -17.27 2.83
CA ASP A 98 -18.44 -15.84 2.97
C ASP A 98 -17.66 -15.60 4.28
N PRO A 99 -16.41 -15.10 4.20
CA PRO A 99 -15.61 -14.87 5.39
C PRO A 99 -16.25 -13.91 6.38
N GLU A 100 -16.92 -12.88 5.89
CA GLU A 100 -17.54 -11.88 6.75
C GLU A 100 -18.70 -12.49 7.56
N GLU A 101 -19.53 -13.32 6.93
CA GLU A 101 -20.60 -14.04 7.62
C GLU A 101 -20.05 -14.98 8.70
N ILE A 102 -18.93 -15.69 8.42
CA ILE A 102 -18.28 -16.57 9.39
C ILE A 102 -17.80 -15.79 10.61
N PHE A 103 -17.10 -14.67 10.40
CA PHE A 103 -16.56 -13.86 11.50
C PHE A 103 -17.70 -13.26 12.33
N LEU A 104 -18.78 -12.81 11.69
CA LEU A 104 -19.96 -12.28 12.37
C LEU A 104 -20.71 -13.35 13.16
N ALA A 105 -20.84 -14.56 12.61
CA ALA A 105 -21.52 -15.67 13.27
C ALA A 105 -20.70 -16.28 14.43
N ASN A 106 -19.37 -16.11 14.42
CA ASN A 106 -18.46 -16.69 15.40
C ASN A 106 -17.67 -15.62 16.17
N ARG A 107 -18.28 -14.46 16.47
CA ARG A 107 -17.62 -13.35 17.19
C ARG A 107 -16.97 -13.75 18.52
N GLU A 108 -17.46 -14.82 19.16
CA GLU A 108 -16.88 -15.36 20.39
C GLU A 108 -15.53 -16.08 20.18
N LYS A 109 -15.21 -16.47 18.94
CA LYS A 109 -14.01 -17.22 18.55
C LYS A 109 -12.97 -16.38 17.79
N PHE A 110 -13.34 -15.17 17.39
CA PHE A 110 -12.49 -14.26 16.64
C PHE A 110 -12.39 -12.92 17.37
N SER A 111 -11.18 -12.53 17.74
CA SER A 111 -10.92 -11.17 18.24
C SER A 111 -10.74 -10.22 17.05
N GLN A 112 -11.47 -9.11 17.06
CA GLN A 112 -11.26 -8.05 16.07
C GLN A 112 -10.01 -7.25 16.43
N VAL A 113 -9.09 -7.12 15.47
CA VAL A 113 -7.78 -6.48 15.67
C VAL A 113 -7.49 -5.46 14.57
N THR A 114 -6.62 -4.49 14.84
CA THR A 114 -6.14 -3.54 13.83
C THR A 114 -4.65 -3.77 13.61
N LEU A 115 -4.25 -3.86 12.34
CA LEU A 115 -2.87 -4.15 11.96
C LEU A 115 -2.37 -3.12 10.96
N THR A 116 -1.07 -2.88 10.99
CA THR A 116 -0.39 -2.03 10.02
C THR A 116 0.29 -2.91 8.97
N ILE A 117 -0.14 -2.78 7.71
CA ILE A 117 0.36 -3.58 6.59
C ILE A 117 1.58 -2.91 5.96
N VAL A 118 2.75 -3.51 6.15
CA VAL A 118 4.06 -2.95 5.76
C VAL A 118 4.60 -3.49 4.44
N GLN A 119 3.94 -4.48 3.86
CA GLN A 119 4.33 -5.14 2.61
C GLN A 119 4.31 -4.15 1.43
N PRO A 120 5.14 -4.39 0.40
CA PRO A 120 5.04 -3.73 -0.89
C PRO A 120 3.62 -3.72 -1.44
N ILE A 121 3.22 -2.61 -2.09
CA ILE A 121 1.86 -2.51 -2.64
C ILE A 121 1.61 -3.52 -3.76
N ALA A 122 2.65 -3.91 -4.51
CA ALA A 122 2.58 -4.91 -5.56
C ALA A 122 2.13 -6.27 -5.00
N GLU A 123 2.70 -6.69 -3.87
CA GLU A 123 2.30 -7.93 -3.17
C GLU A 123 0.83 -7.87 -2.73
N LEU A 124 0.34 -6.70 -2.31
CA LEU A 124 -1.06 -6.53 -1.93
C LEU A 124 -2.00 -6.59 -3.15
N VAL A 125 -1.59 -6.05 -4.29
CA VAL A 125 -2.33 -6.14 -5.56
C VAL A 125 -2.41 -7.58 -6.04
N GLU A 126 -1.29 -8.31 -5.99
CA GLU A 126 -1.23 -9.74 -6.33
C GLU A 126 -2.11 -10.57 -5.39
N ALA A 127 -2.02 -10.34 -4.09
CA ALA A 127 -2.88 -10.99 -3.10
C ALA A 127 -4.36 -10.71 -3.39
N LEU A 128 -4.72 -9.45 -3.68
CA LEU A 128 -6.11 -9.09 -4.00
C LEU A 128 -6.64 -9.83 -5.23
N ALA A 129 -5.81 -9.96 -6.28
CA ALA A 129 -6.17 -10.69 -7.49
C ALA A 129 -6.40 -12.19 -7.23
N GLN A 130 -5.59 -12.79 -6.35
CA GLN A 130 -5.75 -14.19 -5.94
C GLN A 130 -7.02 -14.40 -5.10
N LEU A 131 -7.38 -13.43 -4.26
CA LEU A 131 -8.52 -13.51 -3.33
C LEU A 131 -9.90 -13.29 -3.99
N GLN A 132 -9.96 -12.79 -5.24
CA GLN A 132 -11.23 -12.62 -5.97
C GLN A 132 -11.98 -13.95 -6.25
N GLN A 133 -11.36 -15.10 -5.97
CA GLN A 133 -11.99 -16.42 -6.03
C GLN A 133 -12.71 -16.82 -4.73
N GLY A 134 -12.78 -15.91 -3.75
CA GLY A 134 -13.26 -16.18 -2.40
C GLY A 134 -12.10 -16.48 -1.46
N GLY A 135 -12.13 -15.90 -0.25
CA GLY A 135 -11.09 -16.13 0.77
C GLY A 135 -10.69 -14.86 1.51
N VAL A 136 -9.62 -14.98 2.30
CA VAL A 136 -9.06 -13.93 3.14
C VAL A 136 -7.54 -13.96 3.03
N LEU A 137 -6.90 -12.81 3.22
CA LEU A 137 -5.46 -12.80 3.46
C LEU A 137 -5.21 -13.35 4.87
N ALA A 138 -4.59 -14.52 4.96
CA ALA A 138 -4.20 -15.12 6.22
C ALA A 138 -2.73 -14.79 6.53
N LEU A 139 -2.49 -14.10 7.63
CA LEU A 139 -1.17 -13.79 8.15
C LEU A 139 -0.93 -14.61 9.41
N ARG A 140 0.30 -15.10 9.57
CA ARG A 140 0.76 -15.71 10.82
C ARG A 140 1.67 -14.71 11.53
N VAL A 141 1.29 -14.31 12.73
CA VAL A 141 1.97 -13.22 13.46
C VAL A 141 2.14 -13.62 14.92
N PRO A 142 3.27 -13.29 15.58
CA PRO A 142 3.37 -13.42 17.03
C PRO A 142 2.27 -12.61 17.73
N ALA A 143 1.66 -13.16 18.78
CA ALA A 143 0.60 -12.48 19.54
C ALA A 143 1.05 -11.10 20.05
N ALA A 144 2.32 -10.97 20.43
CA ALA A 144 2.93 -9.72 20.90
C ALA A 144 2.89 -8.54 19.89
N GLU A 145 2.74 -8.81 18.60
CA GLU A 145 2.67 -7.76 17.56
C GLU A 145 1.23 -7.29 17.29
N VAL A 146 0.24 -7.94 17.88
CA VAL A 146 -1.17 -7.62 17.71
C VAL A 146 -1.58 -6.53 18.71
N THR A 147 -1.74 -5.31 18.22
CA THR A 147 -2.31 -4.21 19.01
C THR A 147 -3.82 -4.41 19.18
N GLY A 148 -4.23 -5.03 20.29
CA GLY A 148 -5.63 -5.29 20.65
C GLY A 148 -5.75 -6.53 21.56
N HIS A 149 -6.88 -6.69 22.26
CA HIS A 149 -7.11 -7.86 23.12
C HIS A 149 -7.37 -9.11 22.24
N SER A 150 -6.28 -9.72 21.76
CA SER A 150 -6.30 -11.14 21.37
C SER A 150 -6.64 -11.94 22.62
N ALA A 151 -7.73 -12.70 22.58
CA ALA A 151 -8.20 -13.51 23.70
C ALA A 151 -7.10 -14.43 24.24
N ASP A 152 -6.76 -14.31 25.53
CA ASP A 152 -5.95 -15.24 26.34
C ASP A 152 -4.93 -16.09 25.55
N THR A 153 -4.07 -15.44 24.75
CA THR A 153 -2.95 -16.10 24.08
C THR A 153 -1.65 -15.61 24.66
N ASP A 154 -0.81 -16.52 25.13
CA ASP A 154 0.53 -16.20 25.61
C ASP A 154 1.32 -15.48 24.50
N ASP A 155 2.14 -14.49 24.87
CA ASP A 155 2.89 -13.62 23.94
C ASP A 155 3.77 -14.41 22.95
N ASP A 156 4.20 -15.60 23.34
CA ASP A 156 5.04 -16.52 22.56
C ASP A 156 4.25 -17.37 21.56
N THR A 157 2.92 -17.23 21.51
CA THR A 157 2.03 -18.01 20.64
C THR A 157 1.82 -17.32 19.29
N GLU A 158 1.83 -18.11 18.22
CA GLU A 158 1.46 -17.61 16.89
C GLU A 158 -0.06 -17.52 16.75
N VAL A 159 -0.55 -16.36 16.32
CA VAL A 159 -1.96 -16.15 15.99
C VAL A 159 -2.15 -16.03 14.49
N PHE A 160 -3.29 -16.53 14.04
CA PHE A 160 -3.73 -16.41 12.65
C PHE A 160 -4.60 -15.18 12.52
N ILE A 161 -4.23 -14.28 11.62
CA ILE A 161 -4.98 -13.08 11.35
C ILE A 161 -5.54 -13.14 9.94
N TYR A 162 -6.86 -13.05 9.85
CA TYR A 162 -7.59 -13.02 8.60
C TYR A 162 -8.00 -11.60 8.26
N ILE A 163 -7.58 -11.11 7.10
CA ILE A 163 -7.91 -9.78 6.60
C ILE A 163 -8.82 -9.94 5.38
N LEU A 164 -9.95 -9.24 5.41
CA LEU A 164 -10.92 -9.29 4.32
C LEU A 164 -10.36 -8.59 3.06
N PRO A 165 -10.68 -9.08 1.84
CA PRO A 165 -10.21 -8.46 0.60
C PRO A 165 -10.54 -6.96 0.51
N ARG A 166 -11.71 -6.53 1.01
CA ARG A 166 -12.10 -5.11 1.03
C ARG A 166 -11.14 -4.21 1.81
N GLU A 167 -10.48 -4.72 2.85
CA GLU A 167 -9.52 -3.94 3.65
C GLU A 167 -8.22 -3.74 2.86
N ILE A 168 -7.77 -4.78 2.15
CA ILE A 168 -6.63 -4.69 1.23
C ILE A 168 -6.96 -3.76 0.06
N GLN A 169 -8.18 -3.84 -0.48
CA GLN A 169 -8.64 -2.95 -1.55
C GLN A 169 -8.59 -1.47 -1.13
N LYS A 170 -9.05 -1.13 0.08
CA LYS A 170 -8.96 0.24 0.61
C LYS A 170 -7.52 0.76 0.63
N ILE A 171 -6.57 -0.08 1.05
CA ILE A 171 -5.14 0.26 1.06
C ILE A 171 -4.63 0.52 -0.36
N VAL A 172 -4.92 -0.39 -1.30
CA VAL A 172 -4.52 -0.29 -2.70
C VAL A 172 -5.11 0.96 -3.36
N GLU A 173 -6.38 1.25 -3.11
CA GLU A 173 -7.05 2.43 -3.65
C GLU A 173 -6.50 3.74 -3.07
N ALA A 174 -6.16 3.77 -1.78
CA ALA A 174 -5.54 4.93 -1.15
C ALA A 174 -4.15 5.22 -1.74
N ALA A 175 -3.32 4.18 -1.91
CA ALA A 175 -2.00 4.30 -2.54
C ALA A 175 -2.13 4.81 -3.99
N ARG A 176 -3.07 4.24 -4.76
CA ARG A 176 -3.37 4.68 -6.13
C ARG A 176 -3.81 6.15 -6.18
N ALA A 177 -4.72 6.55 -5.30
CA ALA A 177 -5.21 7.92 -5.25
C ALA A 177 -4.07 8.90 -4.93
N GLU A 178 -3.19 8.58 -3.99
CA GLU A 178 -2.04 9.44 -3.66
C GLU A 178 -1.02 9.53 -4.81
N ALA A 179 -0.73 8.41 -5.46
CA ALA A 179 0.16 8.37 -6.62
C ALA A 179 -0.39 9.26 -7.75
N LEU A 180 -1.67 9.10 -8.10
CA LEU A 180 -2.33 9.89 -9.14
C LEU A 180 -2.42 11.37 -8.76
N ARG A 181 -2.79 11.70 -7.52
CA ARG A 181 -2.80 13.10 -7.05
C ARG A 181 -1.42 13.74 -7.19
N THR A 182 -0.37 13.01 -6.88
CA THR A 182 1.01 13.50 -7.03
C THR A 182 1.33 13.78 -8.48
N VAL A 183 1.04 12.84 -9.38
CA VAL A 183 1.26 13.01 -10.82
C VAL A 183 0.48 14.22 -11.36
N VAL A 184 -0.82 14.33 -11.04
CA VAL A 184 -1.67 15.44 -11.50
C VAL A 184 -1.19 16.78 -10.97
N ALA A 185 -0.86 16.88 -9.67
CA ALA A 185 -0.38 18.13 -9.09
C ALA A 185 0.86 18.67 -9.81
N TRP A 186 1.76 17.78 -10.24
CA TRP A 186 2.96 18.17 -10.97
C TRP A 186 2.72 18.48 -12.44
N ILE A 187 1.78 17.79 -13.09
CA ILE A 187 1.34 18.18 -14.45
C ILE A 187 0.77 19.60 -14.43
N VAL A 188 -0.13 19.91 -13.48
CA VAL A 188 -0.74 21.24 -13.35
C VAL A 188 0.30 22.31 -13.05
N ALA A 189 1.20 22.06 -12.10
CA ALA A 189 2.28 23.00 -11.79
C ALA A 189 3.23 23.25 -12.97
N ALA A 190 3.40 22.28 -13.87
CA ALA A 190 4.20 22.43 -15.08
C ALA A 190 3.47 23.17 -16.23
N THR A 191 2.14 23.23 -16.21
CA THR A 191 1.33 23.94 -17.23
C THR A 191 1.00 25.38 -16.85
N ASP A 192 0.96 25.71 -15.56
CA ASP A 192 0.56 27.03 -15.06
C ASP A 192 1.70 28.07 -15.03
N GLY A 193 2.84 27.79 -15.66
CA GLY A 193 3.97 28.73 -15.77
C GLY A 193 4.61 28.75 -17.14
#